data_AF-X8CF40-F1
#
_entry.id   AF-X8CF40-F1
#
_cell.length_a   1.000
_cell.length_b   1.000
_cell.length_c   1.000
_cell.angle_alpha   90.00
_cell.angle_beta   90.00
_cell.angle_gamma   90.00
#
_symmetry.space_group_name_H-M   'P 1'
#
loop_
_entity.id
_entity.type
_entity.pdbx_description
1 polymer ?
#
loop_
_entity_poly.entity_id
_entity_poly.type
_entity_poly.pdbx_seq_one_letter_code
_entity_poly.pdbx_strand_id
1 'polypeptide(L)'
;MAGQLTELVAQLNPHAASDALGQKLLALTVPGIPDVYQGTELWDDSLVDPDNRRPVDYAARRAALHELQHPKIRVVTTALRVRRAHPDSFLRGDYVPVLADGDAADHVVAFRRGSNGGDIVVAVTRWTVRLAESGWGNTVLPLPDGTWKDALTGAVADGPTSAAQLFADLPVVLLERHHD
;
A
#
# COMPACT_ATOMS: atom_id res chain seq x y z
N MET A 1 -14.16 1.16 -31.89
CA MET A 1 -13.21 0.12 -31.44
C MET A 1 -12.02 0.71 -30.69
N ALA A 2 -11.03 1.35 -31.33
CA ALA A 2 -9.84 1.87 -30.60
C ALA A 2 -10.18 2.92 -29.52
N GLY A 3 -11.04 3.90 -29.84
CA GLY A 3 -11.43 4.93 -28.86
C GLY A 3 -12.19 4.40 -27.64
N GLN A 4 -13.07 3.41 -27.82
CA GLN A 4 -13.83 2.79 -26.73
C GLN A 4 -12.92 1.99 -25.79
N LEU A 5 -11.88 1.35 -26.32
CA LEU A 5 -10.89 0.65 -25.50
C LEU A 5 -10.04 1.63 -24.68
N THR A 6 -9.60 2.73 -25.29
CA THR A 6 -8.87 3.79 -24.58
C THR A 6 -9.70 4.38 -23.44
N GLU A 7 -10.98 4.62 -23.67
CA GLU A 7 -11.90 5.14 -22.64
C GLU A 7 -12.08 4.15 -21.49
N LEU A 8 -12.28 2.87 -21.78
CA LEU A 8 -12.37 1.83 -20.77
C LEU A 8 -11.09 1.72 -19.94
N VAL A 9 -9.92 1.74 -20.59
CA VAL A 9 -8.64 1.70 -19.88
C VAL A 9 -8.48 2.93 -19.00
N ALA A 10 -8.80 4.12 -19.50
CA ALA A 10 -8.72 5.36 -18.71
C ALA A 10 -9.62 5.30 -17.47
N GLN A 11 -10.83 4.73 -17.59
CA GLN A 11 -11.75 4.54 -16.48
C GLN A 11 -11.22 3.55 -15.43
N LEU A 12 -10.60 2.44 -15.87
CA LEU A 12 -10.12 1.39 -14.96
C LEU A 12 -8.75 1.67 -14.35
N ASN A 13 -7.91 2.49 -15.00
CA ASN A 13 -6.52 2.68 -14.61
C ASN A 13 -6.31 3.14 -13.16
N PRO A 14 -7.11 4.07 -12.58
CA PRO A 14 -6.98 4.43 -11.17
C PRO A 14 -7.21 3.24 -10.21
N HIS A 15 -8.15 2.36 -10.56
CA HIS A 15 -8.47 1.17 -9.78
C HIS A 15 -7.39 0.09 -9.93
N ALA A 16 -6.87 -0.11 -11.14
CA ALA A 16 -5.73 -1.00 -11.38
C ALA A 16 -4.46 -0.53 -10.65
N ALA A 17 -4.20 0.78 -10.64
CA ALA A 17 -3.09 1.37 -9.87
C ALA A 17 -3.29 1.13 -8.36
N SER A 18 -4.51 1.29 -7.85
CA SER A 18 -4.85 0.98 -6.46
C SER A 18 -4.56 -0.47 -6.10
N ASP A 19 -5.04 -1.42 -6.91
CA ASP A 19 -4.82 -2.84 -6.68
C ASP A 19 -3.31 -3.19 -6.76
N ALA A 20 -2.58 -2.60 -7.70
CA ALA A 20 -1.14 -2.81 -7.85
C ALA A 20 -0.34 -2.29 -6.64
N LEU A 21 -0.74 -1.15 -6.06
CA LEU A 21 -0.12 -0.62 -4.84
C LEU A 21 -0.49 -1.47 -3.63
N GLY A 22 -1.76 -1.85 -3.49
CA GLY A 22 -2.25 -2.72 -2.42
C GLY A 22 -1.51 -4.06 -2.41
N GLN A 23 -1.50 -4.76 -3.54
CA GLN A 23 -0.81 -6.03 -3.70
C GLN A 23 0.69 -5.90 -3.42
N LYS A 24 1.34 -4.84 -3.89
CA LYS A 24 2.78 -4.65 -3.65
C LYS A 24 3.06 -4.37 -2.18
N LEU A 25 2.29 -3.52 -1.50
CA LEU A 25 2.47 -3.28 -0.07
C LEU A 25 2.24 -4.57 0.73
N LEU A 26 1.18 -5.32 0.44
CA LEU A 26 0.91 -6.61 1.07
C LEU A 26 2.08 -7.58 0.87
N ALA A 27 2.51 -7.80 -0.38
CA ALA A 27 3.62 -8.70 -0.69
C ALA A 27 4.90 -8.37 0.08
N LEU A 28 5.15 -7.08 0.36
CA LEU A 28 6.31 -6.61 1.10
C LEU A 28 6.16 -6.70 2.63
N THR A 29 4.94 -6.84 3.16
CA THR A 29 4.66 -6.65 4.59
C THR A 29 3.92 -7.80 5.28
N VAL A 30 3.38 -8.76 4.54
CA VAL A 30 2.88 -10.04 5.09
C VAL A 30 4.03 -10.91 5.63
N PRO A 31 3.76 -11.97 6.40
CA PRO A 31 4.80 -12.89 6.89
C PRO A 31 5.55 -13.57 5.73
N GLY A 32 6.86 -13.71 5.89
CA GLY A 32 7.76 -14.28 4.88
C GLY A 32 8.88 -13.32 4.45
N ILE A 33 9.64 -13.74 3.44
CA ILE A 33 10.69 -12.95 2.81
C ILE A 33 10.17 -12.46 1.46
N PRO A 34 10.00 -11.15 1.28
CA PRO A 34 9.51 -10.62 0.03
C PRO A 34 10.58 -10.72 -1.07
N ASP A 35 10.12 -10.96 -2.28
CA ASP A 35 10.91 -10.85 -3.51
C ASP A 35 10.39 -9.72 -4.40
N VAL A 36 11.30 -9.10 -5.14
CA VAL A 36 10.97 -8.05 -6.12
C VAL A 36 11.64 -8.40 -7.43
N TYR A 37 10.85 -8.89 -8.39
CA TYR A 37 11.34 -9.11 -9.75
C TYR A 37 11.83 -7.80 -10.37
N GLN A 38 12.92 -7.88 -11.11
CA GLN A 38 13.61 -6.73 -11.69
C GLN A 38 12.67 -5.82 -12.50
N GLY A 39 12.70 -4.51 -12.22
CA GLY A 39 11.89 -3.53 -12.93
C GLY A 39 10.47 -3.35 -12.39
N THR A 40 9.99 -4.22 -11.49
CA THR A 40 8.62 -4.18 -10.92
C THR A 40 8.44 -3.18 -9.76
N GLU A 41 9.46 -2.41 -9.43
CA GLU A 41 9.40 -1.23 -8.56
C GLU A 41 8.57 -0.08 -9.18
N LEU A 42 8.43 -0.08 -10.51
CA LEU A 42 7.51 0.77 -11.27
C LEU A 42 6.38 -0.08 -11.87
N TRP A 43 5.45 0.55 -12.59
CA TRP A 43 4.44 -0.19 -13.35
C TRP A 43 5.11 -1.16 -14.32
N ASP A 44 4.58 -2.37 -14.38
CA ASP A 44 5.04 -3.42 -15.28
C ASP A 44 3.79 -4.14 -15.79
N ASP A 45 3.57 -4.04 -17.10
CA ASP A 45 2.44 -4.59 -17.84
C ASP A 45 2.89 -5.73 -18.78
N SER A 46 4.03 -6.35 -18.45
CA SER A 46 4.57 -7.48 -19.21
C SER A 46 3.57 -8.63 -19.32
N LEU A 47 3.52 -9.23 -20.52
CA LEU A 47 2.78 -10.46 -20.77
C LEU A 47 3.63 -11.69 -20.39
N VAL A 48 3.31 -12.84 -21.01
CA VAL A 48 4.08 -14.07 -20.87
C VAL A 48 5.45 -13.97 -21.55
N ASP A 49 6.30 -14.95 -21.28
CA ASP A 49 7.60 -15.11 -21.94
C ASP A 49 7.46 -15.03 -23.48
N PRO A 50 8.36 -14.31 -24.17
CA PRO A 50 9.56 -13.62 -23.69
C PRO A 50 9.35 -12.17 -23.23
N ASP A 51 8.12 -11.65 -23.21
CA ASP A 51 7.85 -10.23 -22.98
C ASP A 51 8.23 -9.76 -21.56
N ASN A 52 8.08 -10.63 -20.55
CA ASN A 52 8.54 -10.38 -19.18
C ASN A 52 10.07 -10.43 -18.99
N ARG A 53 10.83 -10.64 -20.06
CA ARG A 53 12.31 -10.60 -20.06
C ARG A 53 12.89 -9.40 -20.81
N ARG A 54 12.06 -8.39 -21.15
CA ARG A 54 12.54 -7.14 -21.75
C ARG A 54 13.64 -6.50 -20.90
N PRO A 55 14.64 -5.83 -21.50
CA PRO A 55 15.68 -5.13 -20.76
C PRO A 55 15.09 -4.09 -19.80
N VAL A 56 15.63 -4.02 -18.58
CA VAL A 56 15.21 -3.06 -17.57
C VAL A 56 15.98 -1.75 -17.73
N ASP A 57 15.27 -0.62 -17.81
CA ASP A 57 15.88 0.72 -17.80
C ASP A 57 16.20 1.19 -16.37
N TYR A 58 17.36 0.76 -15.85
CA TYR A 58 17.81 1.17 -14.52
C TYR A 58 18.13 2.66 -14.37
N ALA A 59 18.35 3.41 -15.46
CA ALA A 59 18.56 4.85 -15.37
C ALA A 59 17.27 5.56 -14.97
N ALA A 60 16.16 5.22 -15.63
CA ALA A 60 14.84 5.73 -15.28
C ALA A 60 14.44 5.38 -13.83
N ARG A 61 14.74 4.15 -13.38
CA ARG A 61 14.42 3.74 -11.99
C ARG A 61 15.25 4.47 -10.94
N ARG A 62 16.53 4.72 -11.21
CA ARG A 62 17.37 5.55 -10.32
C ARG A 62 16.84 6.98 -10.22
N ALA A 63 16.40 7.58 -11.32
CA ALA A 63 15.78 8.90 -11.30
C ALA A 63 14.48 8.89 -10.48
N ALA A 64 13.57 7.93 -10.73
CA ALA A 64 12.33 7.79 -9.98
C ALA A 64 12.56 7.54 -8.47
N LEU A 65 13.60 6.80 -8.12
CA LEU A 65 13.99 6.55 -6.71
C LEU A 65 14.51 7.81 -6.03
N HIS A 66 15.20 8.67 -6.76
CA HIS A 66 15.67 9.96 -6.23
C HIS A 66 14.52 10.95 -6.05
N GLU A 67 13.59 11.00 -7.01
CA GLU A 67 12.45 11.93 -6.99
C GLU A 67 11.33 11.50 -6.04
N LEU A 68 11.15 10.19 -5.86
CA LEU A 68 10.07 9.58 -5.06
C LEU A 68 8.67 10.14 -5.37
N GLN A 69 8.39 10.53 -6.63
CA GLN A 69 7.06 10.98 -7.02
C GLN A 69 6.15 9.83 -7.45
N HIS A 70 6.73 8.79 -8.07
CA HIS A 70 5.95 7.65 -8.53
C HIS A 70 5.41 6.83 -7.34
N PRO A 71 4.10 6.57 -7.24
CA PRO A 71 3.51 5.96 -6.04
C PRO A 71 4.05 4.56 -5.75
N LYS A 72 4.27 3.74 -6.78
CA LYS A 72 4.80 2.37 -6.57
C LYS A 72 6.24 2.35 -6.07
N ILE A 73 7.11 3.25 -6.53
CA ILE A 73 8.49 3.30 -6.05
C ILE A 73 8.57 3.83 -4.62
N ARG A 74 7.68 4.77 -4.26
CA ARG A 74 7.49 5.21 -2.87
C ARG A 74 7.11 4.01 -1.99
N VAL A 75 6.08 3.26 -2.36
CA VAL A 75 5.62 2.08 -1.61
C VAL A 75 6.73 1.03 -1.46
N VAL A 76 7.39 0.64 -2.55
CA VAL A 76 8.45 -0.37 -2.51
C VAL A 76 9.61 0.07 -1.63
N THR A 77 10.09 1.30 -1.85
CA THR A 77 11.26 1.83 -1.12
C THR A 77 10.96 1.99 0.36
N THR A 78 9.82 2.58 0.70
CA THR A 78 9.42 2.81 2.09
C THR A 78 9.18 1.49 2.81
N ALA A 79 8.39 0.57 2.24
CA ALA A 79 8.10 -0.71 2.89
C ALA A 79 9.37 -1.53 3.15
N LEU A 80 10.32 -1.56 2.22
CA LEU A 80 11.61 -2.23 2.42
C LEU A 80 12.48 -1.55 3.48
N ARG A 81 12.48 -0.21 3.55
CA ARG A 81 13.18 0.54 4.60
C ARG A 81 12.58 0.29 5.99
N VAL A 82 11.25 0.31 6.10
CA VAL A 82 10.53 -0.01 7.34
C VAL A 82 10.82 -1.45 7.76
N ARG A 83 10.78 -2.42 6.82
CA ARG A 83 11.16 -3.81 7.11
C ARG A 83 12.56 -3.95 7.66
N ARG A 84 13.51 -3.18 7.11
CA ARG A 84 14.90 -3.19 7.55
C ARG A 84 15.07 -2.54 8.92
N ALA A 85 14.28 -1.50 9.22
CA ALA A 85 14.33 -0.79 10.49
C ALA A 85 13.67 -1.57 11.64
N HIS A 86 12.66 -2.40 11.33
CA HIS A 86 11.88 -3.16 12.31
C HIS A 86 11.98 -4.68 12.08
N PRO A 87 13.19 -5.27 12.08
CA PRO A 87 13.38 -6.66 11.69
C PRO A 87 12.59 -7.63 12.60
N ASP A 88 12.48 -7.37 13.89
CA ASP A 88 11.73 -8.23 14.80
C ASP A 88 10.24 -8.26 14.46
N SER A 89 9.64 -7.12 14.12
CA SER A 89 8.22 -7.02 13.76
C SER A 89 7.86 -7.80 12.51
N PHE A 90 8.78 -7.88 11.54
CA PHE A 90 8.54 -8.60 10.28
C PHE A 90 9.02 -10.05 10.26
N LEU A 91 10.08 -10.41 11.02
CA LEU A 91 10.63 -11.77 11.05
C LEU A 91 9.99 -12.65 12.13
N ARG A 92 9.64 -12.08 13.28
CA ARG A 92 9.16 -12.84 14.45
C ARG A 92 7.87 -12.28 15.05
N GLY A 93 7.54 -11.03 14.74
CA GLY A 93 6.38 -10.33 15.26
C GLY A 93 5.08 -10.93 14.77
N ASP A 94 4.05 -10.72 15.57
CA ASP A 94 2.71 -11.25 15.32
C ASP A 94 2.13 -10.71 14.01
N TYR A 95 1.12 -11.41 13.50
CA TYR A 95 0.29 -10.96 12.39
C TYR A 95 -1.16 -11.00 12.87
N VAL A 96 -1.71 -9.83 13.20
CA VAL A 96 -3.04 -9.73 13.79
C VAL A 96 -3.93 -8.87 12.90
N PRO A 97 -5.10 -9.36 12.46
CA PRO A 97 -5.99 -8.56 11.62
C PRO A 97 -6.50 -7.33 12.36
N VAL A 98 -6.69 -6.24 11.63
CA VAL A 98 -7.37 -5.02 12.09
C VAL A 98 -8.60 -4.84 11.21
N LEU A 99 -9.78 -5.00 11.80
CA LEU A 99 -11.04 -4.90 11.08
C LEU A 99 -11.53 -3.46 11.13
N ALA A 100 -11.78 -2.87 9.97
CA ALA A 100 -12.45 -1.58 9.90
C ALA A 100 -13.93 -1.72 10.34
N ASP A 101 -14.52 -0.61 10.75
CA ASP A 101 -15.94 -0.48 11.09
C ASP A 101 -16.60 0.57 10.19
N GLY A 102 -17.92 0.52 10.02
CA GLY A 102 -18.70 1.43 9.19
C GLY A 102 -19.05 0.91 7.79
N ASP A 103 -19.71 1.76 7.00
CA ASP A 103 -20.46 1.38 5.80
C ASP A 103 -19.60 0.74 4.69
N ALA A 104 -18.35 1.17 4.56
CA ALA A 104 -17.37 0.66 3.60
C ALA A 104 -16.26 -0.21 4.24
N ALA A 105 -16.48 -0.80 5.43
CA ALA A 105 -15.47 -1.60 6.14
C ALA A 105 -14.87 -2.73 5.28
N ASP A 106 -15.68 -3.39 4.45
CA ASP A 106 -15.25 -4.48 3.56
C ASP A 106 -14.25 -4.04 2.47
N HIS A 107 -14.12 -2.73 2.24
CA HIS A 107 -13.15 -2.16 1.31
C HIS A 107 -11.75 -2.02 1.91
N VAL A 108 -11.56 -2.33 3.20
CA VAL A 108 -10.26 -2.26 3.88
C VAL A 108 -9.75 -3.65 4.20
N VAL A 109 -8.48 -3.90 3.85
CA VAL A 109 -7.71 -5.04 4.37
C VAL A 109 -6.59 -4.46 5.20
N ALA A 110 -6.59 -4.77 6.50
CA ALA A 110 -5.57 -4.26 7.41
C ALA A 110 -5.11 -5.29 8.43
N PHE A 111 -3.87 -5.14 8.87
CA PHE A 111 -3.26 -5.96 9.91
C PHE A 111 -2.18 -5.17 10.64
N ARG A 112 -1.86 -5.60 11.85
CA ARG A 112 -0.70 -5.13 12.62
C ARG A 112 0.43 -6.16 12.58
N ARG A 113 1.66 -5.66 12.64
CA ARG A 113 2.90 -6.43 12.88
C ARG A 113 3.56 -5.96 14.17
N GLY A 114 4.44 -6.80 14.72
CA GLY A 114 5.14 -6.54 15.98
C GLY A 114 4.52 -7.25 17.19
N SER A 115 5.23 -7.23 18.32
CA SER A 115 4.79 -7.82 19.59
C SER A 115 4.17 -6.74 20.50
N ASN A 116 3.48 -7.14 21.58
CA ASN A 116 2.96 -6.24 22.63
C ASN A 116 2.11 -5.06 22.12
N GLY A 117 1.15 -5.34 21.23
CA GLY A 117 0.25 -4.30 20.69
C GLY A 117 0.64 -3.76 19.32
N GLY A 118 1.81 -4.17 18.80
CA GLY A 118 2.27 -3.86 17.44
C GLY A 118 2.81 -2.43 17.30
N ASP A 119 3.87 -2.31 16.51
CA ASP A 119 4.55 -1.06 16.15
C ASP A 119 4.35 -0.72 14.67
N ILE A 120 3.74 -1.62 13.89
CA ILE A 120 3.42 -1.41 12.48
C ILE A 120 1.94 -1.73 12.23
N VAL A 121 1.25 -0.86 11.50
CA VAL A 121 -0.07 -1.15 10.92
C VAL A 121 -0.01 -0.98 9.41
N VAL A 122 -0.50 -1.98 8.69
CA VAL A 122 -0.63 -1.98 7.24
C VAL A 122 -2.11 -1.95 6.90
N ALA A 123 -2.51 -1.06 6.01
CA ALA A 123 -3.87 -1.03 5.49
C ALA A 123 -3.86 -0.80 3.98
N VAL A 124 -4.69 -1.53 3.24
CA VAL A 124 -4.85 -1.38 1.79
C VAL A 124 -6.33 -1.34 1.43
N THR A 125 -6.65 -0.64 0.36
CA THR A 125 -8.01 -0.63 -0.21
C THR A 125 -8.23 -1.82 -1.16
N ARG A 126 -9.47 -2.27 -1.28
CA ARG A 126 -9.92 -3.27 -2.27
C ARG A 126 -11.28 -2.91 -2.86
N TRP A 127 -11.59 -3.49 -4.02
CA TRP A 127 -12.86 -3.28 -4.71
C TRP A 127 -13.15 -1.80 -4.99
N THR A 128 -12.13 -1.07 -5.44
CA THR A 128 -12.15 0.40 -5.50
C THR A 128 -13.11 0.97 -6.55
N VAL A 129 -13.53 0.17 -7.53
CA VAL A 129 -14.61 0.54 -8.47
C VAL A 129 -15.90 0.84 -7.71
N ARG A 130 -16.32 -0.08 -6.83
CA ARG A 130 -17.53 0.10 -6.00
C ARG A 130 -17.34 1.19 -4.95
N LEU A 131 -16.15 1.24 -4.35
CA LEU A 131 -15.83 2.27 -3.36
C LEU A 131 -15.93 3.68 -3.94
N ALA A 132 -15.58 3.89 -5.20
CA ALA A 132 -15.68 5.20 -5.85
C ALA A 132 -17.13 5.66 -6.05
N GLU A 133 -18.10 4.72 -6.06
CA GLU A 133 -19.53 5.03 -6.18
C GLU A 133 -20.15 5.41 -4.82
N SER A 134 -19.75 4.73 -3.74
CA SER A 134 -20.32 4.92 -2.40
C SER A 134 -19.52 5.88 -1.51
N GLY A 135 -18.22 6.01 -1.75
CA GLY A 135 -17.27 6.66 -0.86
C GLY A 135 -17.03 5.88 0.44
N TRP A 136 -16.19 6.47 1.30
CA TRP A 136 -15.81 5.90 2.60
C TRP A 136 -16.86 6.08 3.71
N GLY A 137 -17.80 7.02 3.56
CA GLY A 137 -18.84 7.26 4.57
C GLY A 137 -18.29 7.44 5.99
N ASN A 138 -18.88 6.72 6.94
CA ASN A 138 -18.47 6.68 8.35
C ASN A 138 -17.37 5.65 8.64
N THR A 139 -16.66 5.12 7.64
CA THR A 139 -15.69 4.05 7.85
C THR A 139 -14.47 4.50 8.63
N VAL A 140 -14.11 3.72 9.66
CA VAL A 140 -13.01 3.99 10.57
C VAL A 140 -12.13 2.76 10.69
N LEU A 141 -10.81 2.96 10.71
CA LEU A 141 -9.85 1.93 11.11
C LEU A 141 -9.54 2.11 12.61
N PRO A 142 -9.84 1.13 13.47
CA PRO A 142 -9.60 1.23 14.91
C PRO A 142 -8.11 1.02 15.22
N LEU A 143 -7.30 2.06 14.99
CA LEU A 143 -5.89 2.04 15.35
C LEU A 143 -5.75 1.87 16.88
N PRO A 144 -4.79 1.06 17.34
CA PRO A 144 -4.50 0.98 18.77
C PRO A 144 -4.08 2.33 19.35
N ASP A 145 -4.25 2.50 20.66
CA ASP A 145 -3.83 3.70 21.38
C ASP A 145 -2.38 4.10 21.07
N GLY A 146 -2.16 5.41 20.98
CA GLY A 146 -0.88 6.03 20.63
C GLY A 146 -0.92 6.75 19.29
N THR A 147 0.21 7.36 18.96
CA THR A 147 0.40 8.13 17.74
C THR A 147 1.04 7.27 16.67
N TRP A 148 0.51 7.39 15.45
CA TRP A 148 0.94 6.62 14.30
C TRP A 148 1.33 7.56 13.17
N LYS A 149 2.49 7.34 12.59
CA LYS A 149 2.97 8.10 11.44
C LYS A 149 2.94 7.23 10.20
N ASP A 150 2.28 7.69 9.14
CA ASP A 150 2.36 7.04 7.85
C ASP A 150 3.74 7.27 7.23
N ALA A 151 4.50 6.19 7.08
CA ALA A 151 5.83 6.20 6.49
C ALA A 151 5.81 6.63 5.00
N LEU A 152 4.66 6.53 4.33
CA LEU A 152 4.52 6.87 2.91
C LEU A 152 4.30 8.37 2.68
N THR A 153 3.54 9.03 3.54
CA THR A 153 3.08 10.42 3.38
C THR A 153 3.63 11.37 4.45
N GLY A 154 4.00 10.83 5.61
CA GLY A 154 4.36 11.59 6.80
C GLY A 154 3.17 12.05 7.63
N ALA A 155 1.93 11.76 7.20
CA ALA A 155 0.73 12.08 7.94
C ALA A 155 0.71 11.38 9.30
N VAL A 156 0.13 12.05 10.30
CA VAL A 156 0.01 11.52 11.66
C VAL A 156 -1.46 11.26 11.96
N ALA A 157 -1.71 10.14 12.63
CA ALA A 157 -3.02 9.68 13.04
C ALA A 157 -2.98 9.22 14.50
N ASP A 158 -4.00 9.58 15.28
CA ASP A 158 -4.14 9.22 16.69
C ASP A 158 -5.44 8.45 16.90
N GLY A 159 -5.35 7.23 17.44
CA GLY A 159 -6.52 6.40 17.74
C GLY A 159 -7.39 6.04 16.52
N PRO A 160 -8.67 5.67 16.72
CA PRO A 160 -9.56 5.32 15.62
C PRO A 160 -9.66 6.45 14.59
N THR A 161 -9.22 6.17 13.36
CA THR A 161 -9.04 7.20 12.32
C THR A 161 -9.92 6.88 11.11
N SER A 162 -10.53 7.92 10.54
CA SER A 162 -11.35 7.78 9.33
C SER A 162 -10.55 7.17 8.18
N ALA A 163 -11.15 6.20 7.48
CA ALA A 163 -10.55 5.63 6.27
C ALA A 163 -10.36 6.71 5.18
N ALA A 164 -11.27 7.69 5.08
CA ALA A 164 -11.13 8.80 4.14
C ALA A 164 -9.88 9.65 4.42
N GLN A 165 -9.54 9.83 5.70
CA GLN A 165 -8.33 10.54 6.11
C GLN A 165 -7.07 9.69 5.85
N LEU A 166 -7.11 8.41 6.24
CA LEU A 166 -5.97 7.50 6.08
C LEU A 166 -5.59 7.30 4.61
N PHE A 167 -6.58 7.17 3.72
CA PHE A 167 -6.36 6.90 2.30
C PHE A 167 -6.45 8.15 1.41
N ALA A 168 -6.28 9.35 1.98
CA ALA A 168 -6.44 10.62 1.25
C ALA A 168 -5.42 10.79 0.12
N ASP A 169 -4.16 10.38 0.35
CA ASP A 169 -3.07 10.56 -0.61
C ASP A 169 -2.79 9.31 -1.45
N LEU A 170 -2.89 8.13 -0.84
CA LEU A 170 -2.62 6.85 -1.47
C LEU A 170 -3.67 5.81 -1.03
N PRO A 171 -4.00 4.83 -1.90
CA PRO A 171 -4.93 3.75 -1.56
C PRO A 171 -4.30 2.68 -0.64
N VAL A 172 -3.19 3.01 0.02
CA VAL A 172 -2.42 2.15 0.90
C VAL A 172 -1.77 3.00 1.98
N VAL A 173 -1.64 2.45 3.18
CA VAL A 173 -1.05 3.12 4.34
C VAL A 173 -0.10 2.15 5.04
N LEU A 174 1.07 2.67 5.43
CA LEU A 174 2.05 1.94 6.24
C LEU A 174 2.37 2.80 7.47
N LEU A 175 1.67 2.54 8.55
CA LEU A 175 1.82 3.27 9.80
C LEU A 175 2.92 2.65 10.66
N GLU A 176 3.82 3.49 11.14
CA GLU A 176 4.78 3.19 12.19
C GLU A 176 4.35 3.88 13.47
N ARG A 177 4.46 3.18 14.60
CA ARG A 177 4.20 3.77 15.91
C ARG A 177 5.21 4.87 16.17
N HIS A 178 4.72 6.08 16.40
CA HIS A 178 5.52 7.25 16.74
C HIS A 178 5.71 7.30 18.25
N HIS A 179 6.95 7.32 18.69
CA HIS A 179 7.31 7.62 20.08
C HIS A 179 7.88 9.03 20.09
N ASP A 180 7.22 9.93 20.82
CA ASP A 180 7.72 11.29 21.06
C ASP A 180 9.04 11.28 21.87
#